data_AF-A0A607L1G2-F1
#
_entry.id   AF-A0A607L1G2-F1
#
_cell.length_a   1.000
_cell.length_b   1.000
_cell.length_c   1.000
_cell.angle_alpha   90.00
_cell.angle_beta   90.00
_cell.angle_gamma   90.00
#
_symmetry.space_group_name_H-M   'P 1'
#
loop_
_entity.id
_entity.type
_entity.pdbx_description
1 polymer ?
#
loop_
_entity_poly.entity_id
_entity_poly.type
_entity_poly.pdbx_seq_one_letter_code
_entity_poly.pdbx_strand_id
1 'polypeptide(L)' 'MVLSDSCSWANEQFGHARLGDPRRTRRLVSLASSLAQHAGLSIVKSSQSTAQVEGAYRLMRNPSVSPEAIAE' A
#
# COMPACT_ATOMS: atom_id res chain seq x y z
N MET A 1 3.41 20.96 -13.72
CA MET A 1 2.60 19.96 -13.00
C MET A 1 3.54 18.84 -12.62
N VAL A 2 4.00 18.79 -11.37
CA VAL A 2 4.89 17.71 -10.93
C VAL A 2 4.03 16.46 -10.88
N LEU A 3 4.24 15.53 -11.81
CA LEU A 3 3.75 14.17 -11.65
C LEU A 3 4.56 13.61 -10.48
N SER A 4 4.02 13.71 -9.27
CA SER A 4 4.63 13.16 -8.08
C SER A 4 4.87 11.67 -8.35
N ASP A 5 6.09 11.20 -8.15
CA ASP A 5 6.38 9.78 -8.13
C ASP A 5 5.37 9.10 -7.18
N SER A 6 4.61 8.11 -7.68
CA SER A 6 3.60 7.41 -6.90
C SER A 6 4.19 6.78 -5.64
N CYS A 7 5.50 6.46 -5.66
CA CYS A 7 6.22 6.03 -4.47
C CYS A 7 6.33 7.14 -3.42
N SER A 8 6.74 8.34 -3.83
CA SER A 8 6.82 9.51 -2.94
C SER A 8 5.45 9.88 -2.37
N TRP A 9 4.42 9.93 -3.22
CA TRP A 9 3.04 10.16 -2.77
C TRP A 9 2.61 9.11 -1.73
N ALA A 10 2.80 7.82 -2.02
CA ALA A 10 2.39 6.75 -1.11
C ALA A 10 3.15 6.80 0.22
N ASN A 11 4.42 7.20 0.20
CA ASN A 11 5.22 7.37 1.40
C ASN A 11 4.79 8.58 2.22
N GLU A 12 4.48 9.70 1.58
CA GLU A 12 3.93 10.89 2.26
C GLU A 12 2.57 10.59 2.91
N GLN A 13 1.69 9.86 2.23
CA GLN A 13 0.37 9.51 2.76
C GLN A 13 0.43 8.44 3.85
N PHE A 14 1.20 7.36 3.65
CA PHE A 14 1.09 6.16 4.50
C PHE A 14 2.37 5.78 5.23
N GLY A 15 3.49 6.47 5.00
CA GLY A 15 4.78 6.15 5.62
C GLY A 15 4.78 6.31 7.14
N HIS A 16 3.83 7.06 7.68
CA HIS A 16 3.68 7.33 9.11
C HIS A 16 2.64 6.41 9.79
N ALA A 17 1.94 5.55 9.04
CA ALA A 17 0.90 4.69 9.56
C ALA A 17 1.43 3.72 10.62
N ARG A 18 0.80 3.71 11.80
CA ARG A 18 1.25 2.94 12.98
C ARG A 18 0.59 1.57 13.04
N LEU A 19 1.04 0.65 12.19
CA LEU A 19 0.45 -0.69 12.06
C LEU A 19 1.03 -1.76 13.00
N GLY A 20 1.77 -1.34 14.04
CA GLY A 20 2.39 -2.22 15.04
C GLY A 20 3.61 -3.05 14.56
N ASP A 21 3.90 -3.06 13.26
CA ASP A 21 5.11 -3.68 12.68
C ASP A 21 5.55 -2.85 11.45
N PRO A 22 6.79 -2.34 11.40
CA PRO A 22 7.30 -1.55 10.27
C PRO A 22 7.18 -2.26 8.91
N ARG A 23 7.17 -3.60 8.89
CA ARG A 23 6.98 -4.39 7.67
C ARG A 23 5.56 -4.24 7.10
N ARG A 24 4.56 -4.00 7.94
CA ARG A 24 3.18 -3.75 7.51
C ARG A 24 3.06 -2.37 6.88
N THR A 25 3.64 -1.35 7.51
CA THR A 25 3.68 0.02 6.97
C THR A 25 4.42 0.07 5.63
N ARG A 26 5.59 -0.58 5.52
CA ARG A 26 6.30 -0.70 4.23
C ARG A 26 5.47 -1.40 3.15
N ARG A 27 4.70 -2.43 3.51
CA ARG A 27 3.82 -3.13 2.58
C ARG A 27 2.63 -2.26 2.15
N LEU A 28 2.07 -1.46 3.07
CA LEU A 28 1.00 -0.50 2.76
C LEU A 28 1.48 0.54 1.74
N VAL A 29 2.64 1.16 1.97
CA VAL A 29 3.25 2.13 1.04
C VAL A 29 3.49 1.51 -0.33
N SER A 30 4.04 0.29 -0.38
CA SER A 30 4.27 -0.42 -1.65
C SER A 30 2.97 -0.74 -2.38
N LEU A 31 1.92 -1.17 -1.68
CA LEU A 31 0.61 -1.44 -2.27
C LEU A 31 -0.02 -0.15 -2.80
N ALA A 32 -0.03 0.92 -2.00
CA ALA A 32 -0.61 2.21 -2.39
C ALA A 32 0.08 2.79 -3.63
N SER A 33 1.41 2.73 -3.70
CA SER A 33 2.17 3.17 -4.88
C SER A 33 1.79 2.38 -6.13
N SER A 34 1.71 1.05 -6.02
CA SER A 34 1.31 0.17 -7.14
C SER A 34 -0.12 0.45 -7.62
N LEU A 35 -1.06 0.68 -6.70
CA LEU A 35 -2.44 1.04 -7.02
C LEU A 35 -2.53 2.44 -7.66
N ALA A 36 -1.77 3.41 -7.17
CA ALA A 36 -1.74 4.77 -7.73
C ALA A 36 -1.16 4.80 -9.16
N GLN A 37 -0.12 4.01 -9.44
CA GLN A 37 0.44 3.86 -10.79
C GLN A 37 -0.55 3.23 -11.78
N HIS A 38 -1.48 2.42 -11.28
CA HIS A 38 -2.43 1.64 -12.06
C HIS A 38 -3.87 1.94 -11.63
N ALA A 39 -4.20 3.22 -11.48
CA ALA A 39 -5.48 3.67 -10.97
C ALA A 39 -6.66 3.06 -11.75
N GLY A 40 -7.64 2.51 -11.01
CA GLY A 40 -8.82 1.86 -11.58
C GLY A 40 -8.62 0.39 -11.98
N LEU A 41 -7.41 -0.16 -11.90
CA LEU A 41 -7.16 -1.59 -12.10
C LEU A 41 -7.34 -2.39 -10.80
N SER A 42 -7.54 -3.70 -10.93
CA SER A 42 -7.62 -4.61 -9.78
C SER A 42 -6.24 -4.82 -9.15
N ILE A 43 -6.18 -5.22 -7.87
CA ILE A 43 -4.93 -5.53 -7.14
C ILE A 43 -4.02 -6.47 -7.95
N VAL A 44 -4.61 -7.47 -8.62
CA VAL A 44 -3.87 -8.42 -9.45
C VAL A 44 -3.23 -7.74 -10.65
N LYS A 45 -3.96 -6.84 -11.33
CA LYS A 45 -3.46 -6.10 -12.49
C LYS A 45 -2.51 -4.96 -12.13
N SER A 46 -2.60 -4.41 -10.92
CA SER A 46 -1.70 -3.37 -10.42
C SER A 46 -0.37 -3.93 -9.89
N SER A 47 -0.32 -5.24 -9.58
CA SER A 47 0.85 -5.91 -9.03
C SER A 47 1.80 -6.41 -10.13
N GLN A 48 3.11 -6.32 -9.87
CA GLN A 48 4.17 -6.78 -10.78
C GLN A 48 4.59 -8.24 -10.54
N SER A 49 4.15 -8.86 -9.44
CA SER A 49 4.47 -10.25 -9.13
C SER A 49 3.41 -10.93 -8.26
N THR A 50 3.39 -12.25 -8.26
CA THR A 50 2.53 -13.06 -7.37
C THR A 50 2.79 -12.78 -5.90
N ALA A 51 4.04 -12.50 -5.52
CA ALA A 51 4.41 -12.12 -4.15
C ALA A 51 3.78 -10.79 -3.71
N GLN A 52 3.63 -9.83 -4.63
CA GLN A 52 2.93 -8.57 -4.36
C GLN A 52 1.42 -8.79 -4.20
N VAL A 53 0.81 -9.59 -5.08
CA VAL A 53 -0.62 -9.94 -5.00
C VAL A 53 -0.95 -10.60 -3.65
N GLU A 54 -0.20 -11.65 -3.29
CA GLU A 54 -0.37 -12.34 -2.01
C GLU A 54 -0.15 -11.40 -0.83
N GLY A 55 0.87 -10.55 -0.95
CA GLY A 55 1.18 -9.51 0.04
C GLY A 55 0.02 -8.56 0.30
N ALA A 56 -0.58 -8.04 -0.77
CA ALA A 56 -1.70 -7.11 -0.71
C ALA A 56 -2.90 -7.73 0.00
N TYR A 57 -3.32 -8.92 -0.46
CA TYR A 57 -4.46 -9.61 0.17
C TYR A 57 -4.18 -10.02 1.62
N ARG A 58 -2.95 -10.44 1.96
CA ARG A 58 -2.56 -10.73 3.34
C ARG A 58 -2.59 -9.49 4.22
N LEU A 59 -2.22 -8.32 3.70
CA LEU A 59 -2.29 -7.05 4.44
C LEU A 59 -3.75 -6.67 4.71
N MET A 60 -4.61 -6.69 3.68
CA MET A 60 -6.02 -6.29 3.79
C MET A 60 -6.83 -7.18 4.74
N ARG A 61 -6.49 -8.46 4.84
CA ARG A 61 -7.15 -9.42 5.76
C ARG A 61 -6.40 -9.62 7.07
N ASN A 62 -5.38 -8.80 7.37
CA ASN A 62 -4.58 -8.97 8.58
C ASN A 62 -5.35 -8.44 9.79
N PRO A 63 -5.73 -9.28 10.78
CA PRO A 63 -6.48 -8.82 11.94
C PRO A 63 -5.68 -7.87 12.85
N SER A 64 -4.35 -7.82 12.67
CA SER A 64 -3.47 -6.88 13.40
C SER A 64 -3.24 -5.56 12.65
N VAL A 65 -3.93 -5.31 11.53
CA VAL A 65 -3.91 -4.05 10.80
C VAL A 65 -5.27 -3.39 11.00
N SER A 66 -5.29 -2.30 11.78
CA SER A 66 -6.50 -1.48 11.96
C SER A 66 -6.67 -0.57 10.73
N PRO A 67 -7.85 -0.57 10.09
CA PRO A 67 -8.16 0.37 9.00
C PRO A 67 -8.13 1.83 9.46
N GLU A 68 -8.49 2.10 10.71
CA GLU A 68 -8.48 3.44 11.30
C GLU A 68 -7.06 4.01 11.29
N ALA A 69 -6.06 3.21 11.68
CA ALA A 69 -4.64 3.58 11.64
C ALA A 69 -4.06 3.81 10.23
N ILE A 70 -4.83 3.49 9.16
CA ILE A 70 -4.48 3.77 7.76
C ILE A 70 -5.10 5.10 7.30
N ALA A 71 -6.24 5.48 7.88
CA ALA A 71 -7.02 6.66 7.48
C ALA A 71 -6.65 7.94 8.25
N GLU A 72 -5.79 7.84 9.27
CA GLU A 72 -5.16 8.96 9.98
C GLU A 72 -4.18 9.74 9.09
#